data_AF-A0A5N6JME8-F1
#
_entry.id   AF-A0A5N6JME8-F1
#
_cell.length_a   1.000
_cell.length_b   1.000
_cell.length_c   1.000
_cell.angle_alpha   90.00
_cell.angle_beta   90.00
_cell.angle_gamma   90.00
#
_symmetry.space_group_name_H-M   'P 1'
#
loop_
_entity.id
_entity.type
_entity.pdbx_description
1 polymer ?
#
loop_
_entity_poly.entity_id
_entity_poly.type
_entity_poly.pdbx_seq_one_letter_code
_entity_poly.pdbx_strand_id
1 'polypeptide(L)'
;MPTTRLVPLHKQQHILMDSENFREHAEKRQQEAVDRMKETRYRLQEAHQKLDNWKHYYDDEYAGYTLAVKNGTMEPASSFFDLILLQEHQETIEQAIEAENSYEKARGEVRELEVVLSDIYQSSGFVNYPDDGYRVSMEEAMASDVDREWIENWMNKNDEALEFEGDCDEWEAKSIGLDDSVSVVAEGRERKRIEMWQERCMMIANNFPESSEMVGSDFATEPKAQEDCC
;
A
#
# COMPACT_ATOMS: atom_id res chain seq x y z
N MET A 1 -18.62 -22.12 -63.57
CA MET A 1 -19.85 -21.81 -62.80
C MET A 1 -19.59 -22.20 -61.36
N PRO A 2 -19.36 -21.27 -60.42
CA PRO A 2 -19.19 -21.63 -59.02
C PRO A 2 -20.56 -21.85 -58.38
N THR A 3 -20.75 -23.02 -57.78
CA THR A 3 -21.96 -23.40 -57.04
C THR A 3 -21.94 -22.74 -55.67
N THR A 4 -22.66 -21.63 -55.52
CA THR A 4 -22.90 -21.00 -54.22
C THR A 4 -23.83 -21.89 -53.41
N ARG A 5 -23.28 -22.62 -52.42
CA ARG A 5 -24.07 -23.34 -51.42
C ARG A 5 -24.70 -22.32 -50.46
N LEU A 6 -26.01 -22.08 -50.63
CA LEU A 6 -26.83 -21.34 -49.68
C LEU A 6 -26.94 -22.16 -48.39
N VAL A 7 -26.34 -21.65 -47.31
CA VAL A 7 -26.52 -22.21 -45.96
C VAL A 7 -27.96 -21.88 -45.51
N PRO A 8 -28.74 -22.84 -44.99
CA PRO A 8 -30.12 -22.59 -44.56
C PRO A 8 -30.19 -21.57 -43.41
N LEU A 9 -31.00 -20.52 -43.57
CA LEU A 9 -31.17 -19.40 -42.63
C LEU A 9 -31.43 -19.82 -41.17
N HIS A 10 -32.19 -20.91 -40.98
CA HIS A 10 -32.49 -21.49 -39.66
C HIS A 10 -31.22 -21.90 -38.90
N LYS A 11 -30.21 -22.47 -39.57
CA LYS A 11 -28.99 -22.93 -38.89
C LYS A 11 -28.13 -21.76 -38.40
N GLN A 12 -28.21 -20.60 -39.06
CA GLN A 12 -27.50 -19.40 -38.61
C GLN A 12 -28.12 -18.80 -37.34
N GLN A 13 -29.45 -18.83 -37.20
CA GLN A 13 -30.13 -18.30 -36.01
C GLN A 13 -29.82 -19.12 -34.74
N HIS A 14 -29.76 -20.45 -34.86
CA HIS A 14 -29.46 -21.31 -33.72
C HIS A 14 -28.01 -21.11 -33.21
N ILE A 15 -27.05 -20.99 -34.13
CA ILE A 15 -25.63 -20.75 -33.80
C ILE A 15 -25.44 -19.36 -33.17
N LEU A 16 -26.19 -18.35 -33.63
CA LEU A 16 -26.18 -17.00 -33.03
C LEU A 16 -26.77 -16.99 -31.62
N MET A 17 -27.90 -17.66 -31.38
CA MET A 17 -28.51 -17.74 -30.05
C MET A 17 -27.64 -18.51 -29.04
N ASP A 18 -27.02 -19.60 -29.47
CA ASP A 18 -26.09 -20.35 -28.61
C ASP A 18 -24.88 -19.45 -28.25
N SER A 19 -24.35 -18.70 -29.21
CA SER A 19 -23.26 -17.73 -28.98
C SER A 19 -23.63 -16.58 -28.04
N GLU A 20 -24.86 -16.06 -28.10
CA GLU A 20 -25.33 -15.00 -27.20
C GLU A 20 -25.52 -15.51 -25.77
N ASN A 21 -26.10 -16.69 -25.59
CA ASN A 21 -26.26 -17.32 -24.28
C ASN A 21 -24.90 -17.61 -23.63
N PHE A 22 -23.91 -18.11 -24.40
CA PHE A 22 -22.55 -18.32 -23.89
C PHE A 22 -21.90 -17.02 -23.42
N ARG A 23 -22.09 -15.92 -24.16
CA ARG A 23 -21.58 -14.61 -23.78
C ARG A 23 -22.25 -14.09 -22.51
N GLU A 24 -23.58 -14.17 -22.42
CA GLU A 24 -24.33 -13.73 -21.23
C GLU A 24 -23.90 -14.51 -19.98
N HIS A 25 -23.68 -15.82 -20.09
CA HIS A 25 -23.17 -16.64 -19.00
C HIS A 25 -21.74 -16.27 -18.59
N ALA A 26 -20.87 -15.95 -19.55
CA ALA A 26 -19.50 -15.51 -19.26
C ALA A 26 -19.49 -14.15 -18.55
N GLU A 27 -20.25 -13.18 -19.06
CA GLU A 27 -20.40 -11.85 -18.46
C GLU A 27 -20.97 -11.93 -17.04
N LYS A 28 -21.99 -12.77 -16.83
CA LYS A 28 -22.57 -13.02 -15.50
C LYS A 28 -21.53 -13.60 -14.53
N ARG A 29 -20.74 -14.58 -14.96
CA ARG A 29 -19.70 -15.19 -14.13
C ARG A 29 -18.61 -14.18 -13.77
N GLN A 30 -18.21 -13.33 -14.72
CA GLN A 30 -17.27 -12.23 -14.48
C GLN A 30 -17.82 -11.24 -13.44
N GLN A 31 -19.08 -10.82 -13.59
CA GLN A 31 -19.73 -9.91 -12.65
C GLN A 31 -19.81 -10.50 -11.24
N GLU A 32 -20.21 -11.76 -11.11
CA GLU A 32 -20.27 -12.46 -9.82
C GLU A 32 -18.89 -12.61 -9.16
N ALA A 33 -17.82 -12.79 -9.93
CA ALA A 33 -16.46 -12.83 -9.40
C ALA A 33 -16.03 -11.45 -8.88
N VAL A 34 -16.31 -10.38 -9.63
CA VAL A 34 -16.02 -9.00 -9.21
C VAL A 34 -16.79 -8.63 -7.94
N ASP A 35 -18.07 -8.98 -7.86
CA ASP A 35 -18.88 -8.66 -6.69
C ASP A 35 -18.40 -9.43 -5.44
N ARG A 36 -18.00 -10.70 -5.59
CA ARG A 36 -17.35 -11.47 -4.51
C ARG A 36 -16.01 -10.86 -4.09
N MET A 37 -15.19 -10.41 -5.03
CA MET A 37 -13.92 -9.74 -4.73
C MET A 37 -14.15 -8.43 -3.94
N LYS A 38 -15.18 -7.65 -4.31
CA LYS A 38 -15.55 -6.44 -3.56
C LYS A 38 -16.03 -6.78 -2.15
N GLU A 39 -16.90 -7.77 -2.01
CA GLU A 39 -17.42 -8.20 -0.71
C GLU A 39 -16.30 -8.66 0.22
N THR A 40 -15.40 -9.51 -0.27
CA THR A 40 -14.24 -9.98 0.51
C THR A 40 -13.28 -8.84 0.87
N ARG A 41 -13.11 -7.84 -0.01
CA ARG A 41 -12.35 -6.61 0.30
C ARG A 41 -12.98 -5.81 1.45
N TYR A 42 -14.30 -5.67 1.47
CA TYR A 42 -14.97 -4.98 2.58
C TYR A 42 -14.78 -5.72 3.91
N ARG A 43 -14.87 -7.05 3.91
CA ARG A 43 -14.60 -7.87 5.10
C ARG A 43 -13.15 -7.75 5.58
N LEU A 44 -12.20 -7.73 4.65
CA LEU A 44 -10.79 -7.50 4.96
C LEU A 44 -10.58 -6.14 5.63
N GLN A 45 -11.17 -5.09 5.06
CA GLN A 45 -11.09 -3.75 5.63
C GLN A 45 -11.70 -3.68 7.04
N GLU A 46 -12.84 -4.34 7.27
CA GLU A 46 -13.45 -4.42 8.59
C GLU A 46 -12.55 -5.15 9.60
N ALA A 47 -11.94 -6.27 9.20
CA ALA A 47 -11.04 -7.04 10.05
C ALA A 47 -9.77 -6.25 10.42
N HIS A 48 -9.16 -5.54 9.46
CA HIS A 48 -8.05 -4.63 9.74
C HIS A 48 -8.47 -3.49 10.66
N GLN A 49 -9.64 -2.90 10.43
CA GLN A 49 -10.15 -1.83 11.30
C GLN A 49 -10.37 -2.32 12.75
N LYS A 50 -10.80 -3.57 12.95
CA LYS A 50 -10.91 -4.17 14.29
C LYS A 50 -9.54 -4.31 14.96
N LEU A 51 -8.52 -4.74 14.23
CA LEU A 51 -7.14 -4.83 14.74
C LEU A 51 -6.57 -3.45 15.08
N ASP A 52 -6.74 -2.47 14.19
CA ASP A 52 -6.26 -1.10 14.41
C ASP A 52 -6.91 -0.47 15.64
N ASN A 53 -8.20 -0.75 15.86
CA ASN A 53 -8.96 -0.28 17.01
C ASN A 53 -8.79 -1.14 18.27
N TRP A 54 -8.02 -2.23 18.22
CA TRP A 54 -7.91 -3.18 19.32
C TRP A 54 -7.45 -2.52 20.63
N LYS A 55 -6.51 -1.57 20.53
CA LYS A 55 -6.02 -0.83 21.69
C LYS A 55 -7.15 -0.07 22.40
N HIS A 56 -8.01 0.61 21.64
CA HIS A 56 -9.15 1.33 22.20
C HIS A 56 -10.15 0.38 22.85
N TYR A 57 -10.42 -0.75 22.19
CA TYR A 57 -11.28 -1.80 22.76
C TYR A 57 -10.73 -2.32 24.10
N TYR A 58 -9.42 -2.63 24.17
CA TYR A 58 -8.77 -3.07 25.38
C TYR A 58 -8.88 -2.04 26.52
N ASP A 59 -8.61 -0.76 26.23
CA ASP A 59 -8.66 0.31 27.22
C ASP A 59 -10.09 0.48 27.79
N ASP A 60 -11.12 0.39 26.92
CA ASP A 60 -12.52 0.48 27.32
C ASP A 60 -12.95 -0.69 28.21
N GLU A 61 -12.59 -1.93 27.84
CA GLU A 61 -12.88 -3.12 28.64
C GLU A 61 -12.14 -3.09 29.99
N TYR A 62 -10.90 -2.63 30.00
CA TYR A 62 -10.12 -2.50 31.24
C TYR A 62 -10.71 -1.43 32.17
N ALA A 63 -11.19 -0.31 31.63
CA ALA A 63 -11.91 0.69 32.41
C ALA A 63 -13.21 0.11 33.02
N GLY A 64 -13.94 -0.73 32.27
CA GLY A 64 -15.11 -1.45 32.76
C GLY A 64 -14.77 -2.42 33.90
N TYR A 65 -13.72 -3.22 33.73
CA TYR A 65 -13.24 -4.17 34.72
C TYR A 65 -12.82 -3.47 36.03
N THR A 66 -12.02 -2.42 35.94
CA THR A 66 -11.54 -1.68 37.14
C THR A 66 -12.70 -1.04 37.91
N LEU A 67 -13.74 -0.57 37.23
CA LEU A 67 -14.97 -0.07 37.86
C LEU A 67 -15.74 -1.19 38.57
N ALA A 68 -15.87 -2.37 37.95
CA ALA A 68 -16.56 -3.53 38.54
C ALA A 68 -15.85 -4.07 39.79
N VAL A 69 -14.52 -4.10 39.78
CA VAL A 69 -13.70 -4.47 40.94
C VAL A 69 -13.88 -3.44 42.06
N LYS A 70 -13.82 -2.13 41.74
CA LYS A 70 -14.01 -1.06 42.72
C LYS A 70 -15.39 -1.09 43.37
N ASN A 71 -16.42 -1.45 42.61
CA ASN A 71 -17.79 -1.58 43.10
C ASN A 71 -18.05 -2.90 43.84
N GLY A 72 -17.04 -3.78 43.98
CA GLY A 72 -17.16 -5.07 44.64
C GLY A 72 -18.09 -6.05 43.91
N THR A 73 -18.38 -5.80 42.64
CA THR A 73 -19.26 -6.65 41.82
C THR A 73 -18.48 -7.80 41.18
N MET A 74 -17.15 -7.67 41.11
CA MET A 74 -16.25 -8.65 40.56
C MET A 74 -15.03 -8.81 41.47
N GLU A 75 -14.57 -10.05 41.67
CA GLU A 75 -13.32 -10.33 42.39
C GLU A 75 -12.12 -9.92 41.53
N PRO A 76 -11.04 -9.38 42.13
CA PRO A 76 -9.82 -9.01 41.42
C PRO A 76 -9.06 -10.28 40.97
N ALA A 77 -9.52 -10.89 39.88
CA ALA A 77 -8.86 -11.97 39.19
C ALA A 77 -8.24 -11.45 37.88
N SER A 78 -7.22 -10.59 37.97
CA SER A 78 -6.63 -9.92 36.79
C SER A 78 -6.19 -10.92 35.72
N SER A 79 -5.67 -12.09 36.13
CA SER A 79 -5.23 -13.14 35.21
C SER A 79 -6.35 -13.71 34.35
N PHE A 80 -7.60 -13.70 34.82
CA PHE A 80 -8.73 -14.21 34.03
C PHE A 80 -9.18 -13.21 32.97
N PHE A 81 -9.21 -11.92 33.33
CA PHE A 81 -9.51 -10.83 32.39
C PHE A 81 -8.47 -10.76 31.28
N ASP A 82 -7.19 -10.78 31.63
CA ASP A 82 -6.09 -10.72 30.67
C ASP A 82 -6.13 -11.92 29.70
N LEU A 83 -6.45 -13.13 30.18
CA LEU A 83 -6.57 -14.32 29.35
C LEU A 83 -7.73 -14.22 28.34
N ILE A 84 -8.88 -13.66 28.74
CA ILE A 84 -10.02 -13.48 27.83
C ILE A 84 -9.65 -12.53 26.70
N LEU A 85 -9.12 -11.35 27.03
CA LEU A 85 -8.77 -10.37 25.99
C LEU A 85 -7.64 -10.86 25.09
N LEU A 86 -6.67 -11.61 25.64
CA LEU A 86 -5.64 -12.24 24.80
C LEU A 86 -6.24 -13.24 23.81
N GLN A 87 -7.21 -14.05 24.23
CA GLN A 87 -7.90 -14.98 23.35
C GLN A 87 -8.69 -14.24 22.27
N GLU A 88 -9.47 -13.22 22.64
CA GLU A 88 -10.23 -12.42 21.68
C GLU A 88 -9.33 -11.67 20.68
N HIS A 89 -8.15 -11.22 21.12
CA HIS A 89 -7.16 -10.62 20.24
C HIS A 89 -6.65 -11.63 19.21
N GLN A 90 -6.34 -12.85 19.64
CA GLN A 90 -5.93 -13.94 18.75
C GLN A 90 -7.03 -14.26 17.73
N GLU A 91 -8.28 -14.37 18.18
CA GLU A 91 -9.42 -14.59 17.29
C GLU A 91 -9.58 -13.45 16.27
N THR A 92 -9.32 -12.19 16.67
CA THR A 92 -9.37 -11.04 15.77
C THR A 92 -8.25 -11.09 14.72
N ILE A 93 -7.04 -11.51 15.10
CA ILE A 93 -5.92 -11.73 14.17
C ILE A 93 -6.27 -12.86 13.19
N GLU A 94 -6.80 -13.98 13.68
CA GLU A 94 -7.21 -15.11 12.84
C GLU A 94 -8.26 -14.68 11.81
N GLN A 95 -9.26 -13.89 12.21
CA GLN A 95 -10.26 -13.32 11.30
C GLN A 95 -9.62 -12.44 10.21
N ALA A 96 -8.61 -11.65 10.54
CA ALA A 96 -7.89 -10.85 9.54
C ALA A 96 -7.15 -11.72 8.54
N ILE A 97 -6.43 -12.75 9.02
CA ILE A 97 -5.73 -13.72 8.17
C ILE A 97 -6.71 -14.45 7.23
N GLU A 98 -7.86 -14.89 7.74
CA GLU A 98 -8.89 -15.54 6.93
C GLU A 98 -9.48 -14.60 5.88
N ALA A 99 -9.70 -13.33 6.24
CA ALA A 99 -10.20 -12.32 5.32
C ALA A 99 -9.19 -11.99 4.21
N GLU A 100 -7.90 -11.89 4.54
CA GLU A 100 -6.79 -11.70 3.58
C GLU A 100 -6.73 -12.86 2.58
N ASN A 101 -6.73 -14.09 3.09
CA ASN A 101 -6.73 -15.29 2.26
C ASN A 101 -7.96 -15.37 1.35
N SER A 102 -9.13 -14.98 1.86
CA SER A 102 -10.38 -14.98 1.08
C SER A 102 -10.36 -13.91 -0.02
N TYR A 103 -9.82 -12.72 0.28
CA TYR A 103 -9.67 -11.66 -0.71
C TYR A 103 -8.67 -12.03 -1.80
N GLU A 104 -7.52 -12.60 -1.45
CA GLU A 104 -6.52 -13.00 -2.45
C GLU A 104 -7.04 -14.13 -3.35
N LYS A 105 -7.82 -15.08 -2.80
CA LYS A 105 -8.53 -16.09 -3.61
C LYS A 105 -9.52 -15.45 -4.58
N ALA A 106 -10.39 -14.56 -4.10
CA ALA A 106 -11.36 -13.88 -4.95
C ALA A 106 -10.70 -13.01 -6.02
N ARG A 107 -9.56 -12.38 -5.69
CA ARG A 107 -8.73 -11.63 -6.62
C ARG A 107 -8.08 -12.53 -7.67
N GLY A 108 -7.64 -13.73 -7.29
CA GLY A 108 -7.17 -14.78 -8.20
C GLY A 108 -8.24 -15.18 -9.21
N GLU A 109 -9.48 -15.44 -8.76
CA GLU A 109 -10.60 -15.78 -9.65
C GLU A 109 -10.91 -14.68 -10.68
N VAL A 110 -10.84 -13.41 -10.26
CA VAL A 110 -11.02 -12.26 -11.16
C VAL A 110 -9.91 -12.19 -12.22
N ARG A 111 -8.66 -12.47 -11.83
CA ARG A 111 -7.51 -12.54 -12.77
C ARG A 111 -7.66 -13.68 -13.76
N GLU A 112 -8.08 -14.87 -13.31
CA GLU A 112 -8.32 -16.02 -14.18
C GLU A 112 -9.42 -15.78 -15.22
N LEU A 113 -10.42 -14.96 -14.88
CA LEU A 113 -11.50 -14.57 -15.79
C LEU A 113 -11.14 -13.40 -16.71
N GLU A 114 -9.88 -12.95 -16.67
CA GLU A 114 -9.31 -11.86 -17.46
C GLU A 114 -10.12 -10.56 -17.36
N VAL A 115 -10.77 -10.33 -16.21
CA VAL A 115 -11.63 -9.17 -16.02
C VAL A 115 -10.75 -7.95 -15.79
N VAL A 116 -10.85 -6.99 -16.71
CA VAL A 116 -10.21 -5.68 -16.54
C VAL A 116 -10.98 -4.91 -15.48
N LEU A 117 -10.41 -4.83 -14.29
CA LEU A 117 -10.92 -3.98 -13.23
C LEU A 117 -10.68 -2.52 -13.63
N SER A 118 -11.71 -1.84 -14.09
CA SER A 118 -11.69 -0.38 -14.25
C SER A 118 -11.77 0.26 -12.86
N ASP A 119 -10.74 0.12 -12.04
CA ASP A 119 -10.81 0.65 -10.69
C ASP A 119 -10.67 2.18 -10.72
N ILE A 120 -11.57 2.86 -10.03
CA ILE A 120 -11.56 4.32 -9.81
C ILE A 120 -10.29 4.73 -9.03
N TYR A 121 -9.62 3.76 -8.40
CA TYR A 121 -8.36 3.90 -7.67
C TYR A 121 -7.11 3.64 -8.52
N GLN A 122 -7.23 3.25 -9.79
CA GLN A 122 -6.08 3.07 -10.69
C GLN A 122 -5.72 4.38 -11.39
N SER A 123 -5.49 5.43 -10.59
CA SER A 123 -5.08 6.76 -11.08
C SER A 123 -3.68 6.76 -11.69
N SER A 124 -2.90 5.69 -11.49
CA SER A 124 -1.55 5.56 -12.05
C SER A 124 -1.53 5.29 -13.56
N GLY A 125 -2.67 4.95 -14.16
CA GLY A 125 -2.76 4.59 -15.59
C GLY A 125 -2.13 3.24 -15.94
N PHE A 126 -1.52 2.55 -14.97
CA PHE A 126 -1.03 1.18 -15.12
C PHE A 126 -2.17 0.22 -14.86
N VAL A 127 -2.99 0.01 -15.89
CA VAL A 127 -4.04 -1.02 -15.88
C VAL A 127 -3.37 -2.37 -15.73
N ASN A 128 -3.85 -3.18 -14.77
CA ASN A 128 -3.35 -4.53 -14.56
C ASN A 128 -4.02 -5.40 -15.64
N TYR A 129 -3.37 -5.45 -16.80
CA TYR A 129 -3.84 -6.29 -17.89
C TYR A 129 -3.52 -7.76 -17.54
N PRO A 130 -4.48 -8.68 -17.72
CA PRO A 130 -4.23 -10.11 -17.53
C PRO A 130 -3.06 -10.65 -18.38
N ASP A 131 -2.76 -9.97 -19.49
CA ASP A 131 -1.62 -10.24 -20.38
C ASP A 131 -0.78 -8.97 -20.55
N ASP A 132 -0.22 -8.47 -19.44
CA ASP A 132 0.80 -7.40 -19.46
C ASP A 132 2.18 -7.89 -19.97
N GLY A 133 2.25 -9.16 -20.41
CA GLY A 133 3.47 -9.83 -20.85
C GLY A 133 4.30 -10.42 -19.70
N TYR A 134 3.92 -10.20 -18.44
CA TYR A 134 4.62 -10.69 -17.27
C TYR A 134 3.95 -11.95 -16.72
N ARG A 135 4.48 -13.11 -17.10
CA ARG A 135 3.98 -14.41 -16.60
C ARG A 135 4.68 -14.76 -15.29
N VAL A 136 3.95 -15.31 -14.31
CA VAL A 136 4.54 -15.81 -13.05
C VAL A 136 5.64 -16.85 -13.31
N SER A 137 5.54 -17.63 -14.39
CA SER A 137 6.60 -18.56 -14.80
C SER A 137 7.90 -17.87 -15.24
N MET A 138 7.83 -16.60 -15.63
CA MET A 138 9.00 -15.77 -15.93
C MET A 138 9.75 -15.39 -14.65
N GLU A 139 9.04 -15.12 -13.54
CA GLU A 139 9.68 -14.92 -12.22
C GLU A 139 10.41 -16.17 -11.76
N GLU A 140 9.78 -17.33 -11.89
CA GLU A 140 10.40 -18.60 -11.48
C GLU A 140 11.67 -18.90 -12.30
N ALA A 141 11.64 -18.60 -13.60
CA ALA A 141 12.81 -18.72 -14.48
C ALA A 141 13.91 -17.68 -14.15
N MET A 142 13.54 -16.43 -13.87
CA MET A 142 14.52 -15.41 -13.47
C MET A 142 15.12 -15.74 -12.10
N ALA A 143 14.33 -16.27 -11.17
CA ALA A 143 14.76 -16.66 -9.83
C ALA A 143 15.58 -17.96 -9.81
N SER A 144 15.46 -18.82 -10.83
CA SER A 144 16.31 -20.01 -10.96
C SER A 144 17.74 -19.68 -11.39
N ASP A 145 17.92 -18.58 -12.12
CA ASP A 145 19.23 -18.14 -12.63
C ASP A 145 20.04 -17.34 -11.60
N VAL A 146 19.46 -17.07 -10.43
CA VAL A 146 20.13 -16.36 -9.33
C VAL A 146 21.03 -17.32 -8.56
N ASP A 147 22.31 -16.94 -8.41
CA ASP A 147 23.27 -17.66 -7.59
C ASP A 147 22.90 -17.51 -6.10
N ARG A 148 22.15 -18.50 -5.59
CA ARG A 148 21.71 -18.55 -4.20
C ARG A 148 22.88 -18.68 -3.23
N GLU A 149 23.95 -19.36 -3.63
CA GLU A 149 25.13 -19.56 -2.80
C GLU A 149 25.89 -18.23 -2.62
N TRP A 150 25.94 -17.40 -3.66
CA TRP A 150 26.47 -16.04 -3.56
C TRP A 150 25.66 -15.17 -2.60
N ILE A 151 24.32 -15.21 -2.69
CA ILE A 151 23.44 -14.44 -1.79
C ILE A 151 23.57 -14.93 -0.35
N GLU A 152 23.55 -16.23 -0.11
CA GLU A 152 23.73 -16.80 1.24
C GLU A 152 25.11 -16.45 1.80
N ASN A 153 26.16 -16.50 0.99
CA ASN A 153 27.50 -16.07 1.40
C ASN A 153 27.57 -14.57 1.69
N TRP A 154 26.81 -13.73 0.97
CA TRP A 154 26.71 -12.30 1.27
C TRP A 154 25.97 -12.04 2.58
N MET A 155 24.82 -12.70 2.81
CA MET A 155 24.02 -12.60 4.03
C MET A 155 24.77 -13.09 5.28
N ASN A 156 25.67 -14.07 5.12
CA ASN A 156 26.44 -14.67 6.22
C ASN A 156 27.78 -13.96 6.50
N LYS A 157 28.20 -13.01 5.65
CA LYS A 157 29.39 -12.20 5.92
C LYS A 157 29.02 -11.11 6.93
N ASN A 158 29.60 -11.17 8.12
CA ASN A 158 29.58 -10.06 9.06
C ASN A 158 30.20 -8.81 8.42
N ASP A 159 29.56 -7.66 8.57
CA ASP A 159 29.97 -6.35 8.06
C ASP A 159 31.35 -5.85 8.57
N GLU A 160 32.02 -6.61 9.43
CA GLU A 160 33.25 -6.19 10.12
C GLU A 160 34.53 -6.23 9.26
N ALA A 161 34.46 -6.62 7.98
CA ALA A 161 35.66 -6.64 7.12
C ALA A 161 35.39 -6.43 5.63
N LEU A 162 34.44 -5.57 5.27
CA LEU A 162 34.44 -4.99 3.92
C LEU A 162 35.19 -3.66 3.97
N GLU A 163 36.53 -3.74 3.94
CA GLU A 163 37.32 -2.65 3.35
C GLU A 163 36.92 -2.58 1.88
N PHE A 164 35.84 -1.85 1.60
CA PHE A 164 35.40 -1.54 0.26
C PHE A 164 36.44 -0.60 -0.34
N GLU A 165 37.49 -1.18 -0.93
CA GLU A 165 38.36 -0.51 -1.88
C GLU A 165 37.60 -0.40 -3.22
N GLY A 166 36.40 0.18 -3.15
CA GLY A 166 35.71 0.63 -4.34
C GLY A 166 36.41 1.88 -4.83
N ASP A 167 36.60 1.95 -6.13
CA ASP A 167 36.87 3.19 -6.85
C ASP A 167 35.64 4.09 -6.66
N CYS A 168 35.52 4.66 -5.46
CA CYS A 168 34.53 5.66 -5.14
C CYS A 168 34.94 6.85 -5.99
N ASP A 169 34.24 7.06 -7.09
CA ASP A 169 34.25 8.34 -7.79
C ASP A 169 34.12 9.42 -6.69
N GLU A 170 35.16 10.25 -6.56
CA GLU A 170 35.19 11.38 -5.63
C GLU A 170 34.17 12.41 -6.13
N TRP A 171 32.89 12.12 -5.90
CA TRP A 171 31.82 13.03 -6.20
C TRP A 171 31.88 14.16 -5.20
N GLU A 172 32.26 15.35 -5.67
CA GLU A 172 32.21 16.61 -4.93
C GLU A 172 30.74 16.96 -4.60
N ALA A 173 30.16 16.25 -3.64
CA ALA A 173 28.83 16.55 -3.13
C ALA A 173 28.89 17.86 -2.32
N LYS A 174 28.34 18.94 -2.87
CA LYS A 174 28.12 20.18 -2.12
C LYS A 174 26.86 20.04 -1.27
N SER A 175 26.96 20.33 0.03
CA SER A 175 25.81 20.43 0.90
C SER A 175 24.91 21.59 0.45
N ILE A 176 23.70 21.28 0.03
CA ILE A 176 22.62 22.25 -0.24
C ILE A 176 21.69 22.31 0.97
N GLY A 177 21.16 23.49 1.28
CA GLY A 177 20.12 23.62 2.31
C GLY A 177 18.86 22.85 1.90
N LEU A 178 18.01 22.50 2.88
CA LEU A 178 16.75 21.77 2.66
C LEU A 178 15.82 22.40 1.59
N ASP A 179 15.99 23.69 1.32
CA ASP A 179 15.20 24.44 0.35
C ASP A 179 15.93 24.74 -0.98
N ASP A 180 17.21 24.36 -1.11
CA ASP A 180 18.04 24.60 -2.30
C ASP A 180 17.96 23.43 -3.28
N SER A 181 16.83 23.30 -3.98
CA SER A 181 16.70 22.32 -5.06
C SER A 181 17.50 22.75 -6.30
N VAL A 182 18.66 22.12 -6.55
CA VAL A 182 19.46 22.34 -7.77
C VAL A 182 19.26 21.17 -8.74
N SER A 183 18.60 21.41 -9.87
CA SER A 183 18.52 20.43 -10.96
C SER A 183 19.85 20.41 -11.74
N VAL A 184 20.55 19.27 -11.68
CA VAL A 184 21.90 19.07 -12.25
C VAL A 184 21.88 18.71 -13.74
N VAL A 185 20.71 18.44 -14.34
CA VAL A 185 20.62 17.91 -15.73
C VAL A 185 19.77 18.80 -16.63
N ALA A 186 20.14 20.07 -16.77
CA ALA A 186 19.58 20.91 -17.81
C ALA A 186 20.68 21.74 -18.47
N GLU A 187 21.08 21.34 -19.68
CA GLU A 187 21.87 22.18 -20.57
C GLU A 187 20.96 22.86 -21.61
N GLY A 188 21.35 24.05 -22.07
CA GLY A 188 20.67 24.73 -23.19
C GLY A 188 19.34 25.45 -22.83
N ARG A 189 18.30 25.28 -23.66
CA ARG A 189 17.04 26.07 -23.54
C ARG A 189 16.28 25.81 -22.24
N GLU A 190 16.42 24.63 -21.68
CA GLU A 190 15.73 24.23 -20.45
C GLU A 190 16.35 24.94 -19.24
N ARG A 191 17.67 25.12 -19.23
CA ARG A 191 18.37 25.94 -18.22
C ARG A 191 17.86 27.38 -18.19
N LYS A 192 17.70 28.00 -19.37
CA LYS A 192 17.15 29.37 -19.47
C LYS A 192 15.73 29.49 -18.92
N ARG A 193 14.91 28.44 -19.06
CA ARG A 193 13.56 28.42 -18.49
C ARG A 193 13.60 28.33 -16.96
N ILE A 194 14.50 27.53 -16.41
CA ILE A 194 14.72 27.41 -14.96
C ILE A 194 15.22 28.75 -14.41
N GLU A 195 16.20 29.38 -15.05
CA GLU A 195 16.75 30.68 -14.64
C GLU A 195 15.69 31.79 -14.66
N MET A 196 14.88 31.89 -15.72
CA MET A 196 13.76 32.84 -15.74
C MET A 196 12.73 32.58 -14.64
N TRP A 197 12.49 31.32 -14.29
CA TRP A 197 11.55 30.98 -13.23
C TRP A 197 12.11 31.35 -11.85
N GLN A 198 13.39 31.06 -11.59
CA GLN A 198 14.09 31.50 -10.37
C GLN A 198 14.12 33.03 -10.23
N GLU A 199 14.37 33.75 -11.33
CA GLU A 199 14.35 35.21 -11.34
C GLU A 199 12.96 35.76 -10.98
N ARG A 200 11.89 35.14 -11.50
CA ARG A 200 10.51 35.49 -11.10
C ARG A 200 10.23 35.21 -9.63
N CYS A 201 10.69 34.07 -9.10
CA CYS A 201 10.52 33.75 -7.68
C CYS A 201 11.23 34.77 -6.78
N MET A 202 12.46 35.17 -7.12
CA MET A 202 13.18 36.19 -6.36
C MET A 202 12.52 37.57 -6.44
N MET A 203 11.96 37.96 -7.60
CA MET A 203 11.18 39.19 -7.71
C MET A 203 9.90 39.15 -6.87
N ILE A 204 9.24 38.01 -6.75
CA ILE A 204 8.03 37.86 -5.94
C ILE A 204 8.38 37.92 -4.45
N ALA A 205 9.46 37.26 -4.01
CA ALA A 205 9.94 37.31 -2.64
C ALA A 205 10.33 38.74 -2.21
N ASN A 206 10.97 39.51 -3.09
CA ASN A 206 11.37 40.89 -2.81
C ASN A 206 10.23 41.93 -2.87
N ASN A 207 9.03 41.54 -3.30
CA ASN A 207 7.85 42.42 -3.39
C ASN A 207 6.92 42.31 -2.17
N PHE A 208 7.25 41.52 -1.16
CA PHE A 208 6.53 41.53 0.11
C PHE A 208 7.14 42.59 1.03
N PRO A 209 6.37 43.61 1.49
CA PRO A 209 6.86 44.49 2.53
C PRO A 209 6.99 43.70 3.83
N GLU A 210 8.15 43.82 4.44
CA GLU A 210 8.46 43.42 5.81
C GLU A 210 7.42 44.06 6.75
N SER A 211 6.40 43.30 7.12
CA SER A 211 5.40 43.75 8.10
C SER A 211 6.00 43.61 9.50
N SER A 212 6.52 44.75 9.96
CA SER A 212 6.79 45.12 11.34
C SER A 212 5.78 44.54 12.35
N GLU A 213 6.34 43.97 13.41
CA GLU A 213 5.85 43.86 14.80
C GLU A 213 4.33 43.86 15.07
N MET A 214 3.85 42.84 15.80
CA MET A 214 3.11 43.05 17.05
C MET A 214 2.79 41.73 17.80
N VAL A 215 3.22 41.72 19.07
CA VAL A 215 2.57 41.15 20.26
C VAL A 215 2.75 39.66 20.55
N GLY A 216 3.49 39.42 21.63
CA GLY A 216 3.66 38.13 22.27
C GLY A 216 2.41 37.63 23.03
N SER A 217 2.40 36.31 23.21
CA SER A 217 1.66 35.61 24.25
C SER A 217 2.56 34.46 24.70
N ASP A 218 2.77 34.40 26.01
CA ASP A 218 3.68 33.53 26.73
C ASP A 218 3.53 32.04 26.36
N PHE A 219 4.64 31.39 26.01
CA PHE A 219 4.80 29.94 26.19
C PHE A 219 5.70 29.70 27.38
N ALA A 220 5.15 29.00 28.36
CA ALA A 220 5.73 28.70 29.65
C ALA A 220 7.10 28.00 29.54
N THR A 221 8.05 28.50 30.32
CA THR A 221 9.36 27.93 30.58
C THR A 221 9.21 26.60 31.34
N GLU A 222 9.71 25.51 30.76
CA GLU A 222 9.96 24.25 31.48
C GLU A 222 11.06 24.43 32.54
N PRO A 223 10.91 23.85 33.76
CA PRO A 223 11.95 23.91 34.77
C PRO A 223 13.09 22.93 34.45
N LYS A 224 14.32 23.45 34.50
CA LYS A 224 15.55 22.66 34.46
C LYS A 224 15.63 21.74 35.68
N ALA A 225 15.81 20.44 35.44
CA ALA A 225 16.24 19.50 36.45
C ALA A 225 17.64 19.89 36.95
N GLN A 226 17.75 20.09 38.26
CA GLN A 226 18.99 20.36 38.97
C GLN A 226 19.53 19.00 39.44
N GLU A 227 20.65 18.57 38.86
CA GLU A 227 21.45 17.46 39.38
C GLU A 227 22.21 17.98 40.60
N ASP A 228 21.72 17.66 41.80
CA ASP A 228 22.50 17.82 43.03
C ASP A 228 23.26 16.52 43.32
N CYS A 229 24.60 16.62 43.24
CA CYS A 229 25.54 15.67 43.82
C CYS A 229 25.43 15.64 45.34
N CYS A 230 25.26 14.44 45.91
CA CYS A 230 25.86 13.98 47.17
C CYS A 230 25.96 12.46 47.15
#